data_AF-A0A426W0J8-F1
#
_entry.id   AF-A0A426W0J8-F1
#
_cell.length_a   1.000
_cell.length_b   1.000
_cell.length_c   1.000
_cell.angle_alpha   90.00
_cell.angle_beta   90.00
_cell.angle_gamma   90.00
#
_symmetry.space_group_name_H-M   'P 1'
#
loop_
_entity.id
_entity.type
_entity.pdbx_description
1 polymer ?
#
loop_
_entity_poly.entity_id
_entity_poly.type
_entity_poly.pdbx_seq_one_letter_code
_entity_poly.pdbx_strand_id
1 'polypeptide(L)' 'MKKKIEKAIEKVQKSENIPEEKKPFIIEKIKEWREEENAVNDIAVKLENWWMEVEPIFAELGLI' A
#
# COMPACT_ATOMS: atom_id res chain seq x y z
N MET A 1 3.10 4.04 -5.47
CA MET A 1 3.20 2.56 -5.43
C MET A 1 2.44 1.86 -6.56
N LYS A 2 1.33 2.41 -7.11
CA LYS A 2 0.59 1.86 -8.27
C LYS A 2 1.45 1.32 -9.44
N LYS A 3 2.45 2.08 -9.91
CA LYS A 3 3.35 1.67 -11.01
C LYS A 3 4.20 0.42 -10.70
N LYS A 4 4.47 0.12 -9.43
CA LYS A 4 5.27 -1.06 -9.03
C LYS A 4 4.43 -2.34 -9.05
N ILE A 5 3.16 -2.26 -8.66
CA ILE A 5 2.22 -3.39 -8.66
C ILE A 5 1.85 -3.79 -10.09
N GLU A 6 1.54 -2.85 -10.98
CA GLU A 6 1.25 -3.15 -12.38
C GLU A 6 2.45 -3.82 -13.08
N LYS A 7 3.66 -3.33 -12.78
CA LYS A 7 4.91 -3.93 -13.29
C LYS A 7 5.18 -5.33 -12.72
N ALA A 8 4.72 -5.61 -11.50
CA ALA A 8 4.81 -6.94 -10.90
C ALA A 8 3.84 -7.93 -11.58
N ILE A 9 2.61 -7.50 -11.84
CA ILE A 9 1.60 -8.29 -12.58
C ILE A 9 2.12 -8.62 -14.00
N GLU A 10 2.68 -7.64 -14.70
CA GLU A 10 3.23 -7.83 -16.05
C GLU A 10 4.39 -8.84 -16.05
N LYS A 11 5.26 -8.78 -15.04
CA LYS A 11 6.37 -9.75 -14.89
C LYS A 11 5.88 -11.17 -14.60
N VAL A 12 4.82 -11.33 -13.81
CA VAL A 12 4.25 -12.65 -13.51
C VAL A 12 3.60 -13.24 -14.77
N GLN A 13 2.90 -12.43 -15.57
CA GLN A 13 2.30 -12.88 -16.83
C GLN A 13 3.34 -13.38 -17.84
N LYS A 14 4.43 -12.62 -18.01
CA LYS A 14 5.51 -12.92 -18.98
C LYS A 14 6.55 -13.93 -18.47
N SER A 15 6.43 -14.41 -17.24
CA SER A 15 7.42 -15.32 -16.67
C SER A 15 7.28 -16.72 -17.28
N GLU A 16 8.36 -17.24 -17.84
CA GLU A 16 8.47 -18.63 -18.31
C GLU A 16 8.76 -19.61 -17.17
N ASN A 17 9.24 -19.09 -16.03
CA ASN A 17 9.59 -19.87 -14.83
C ASN A 17 8.42 -20.09 -13.88
N ILE A 18 7.27 -19.45 -14.12
CA ILE A 18 6.05 -19.65 -13.34
C ILE A 18 5.11 -20.52 -14.17
N PRO A 19 4.68 -21.69 -13.65
CA PRO A 19 3.69 -22.52 -14.33
C PRO A 19 2.44 -21.71 -14.69
N GLU A 20 1.98 -21.82 -15.95
CA GLU A 20 0.81 -21.09 -16.47
C GLU A 20 -0.40 -21.19 -15.54
N GLU A 21 -0.66 -22.38 -14.99
CA GLU A 21 -1.76 -22.67 -14.05
C GLU A 21 -1.68 -21.88 -12.72
N LYS A 22 -0.48 -21.45 -12.31
CA LYS A 22 -0.26 -20.70 -11.06
C LYS A 22 -0.28 -19.19 -11.24
N LYS A 23 -0.14 -18.70 -12.48
CA LYS A 23 -0.10 -17.26 -12.77
C LYS A 23 -1.39 -16.52 -12.35
N PRO A 24 -2.62 -17.03 -12.61
CA PRO A 24 -3.84 -16.33 -12.21
C PRO A 24 -3.93 -16.12 -10.70
N PHE A 25 -3.58 -17.13 -9.90
CA PHE A 25 -3.61 -17.09 -8.44
C PHE A 25 -2.62 -16.08 -7.87
N ILE A 26 -1.41 -16.01 -8.42
CA ILE A 26 -0.39 -15.05 -8.00
C ILE A 26 -0.84 -13.61 -8.33
N ILE A 27 -1.45 -13.39 -9.50
CA ILE A 27 -1.96 -12.08 -9.91
C ILE A 27 -3.12 -11.64 -9.01
N GLU A 28 -4.02 -12.55 -8.64
CA GLU A 28 -5.13 -12.30 -7.72
C GLU A 28 -4.62 -11.87 -6.33
N LYS A 29 -3.65 -12.59 -5.76
CA LYS A 29 -3.01 -12.22 -4.49
C LYS A 29 -2.34 -10.85 -4.54
N ILE A 30 -1.66 -10.51 -5.63
CA ILE A 30 -1.05 -9.19 -5.81
C ILE A 30 -2.12 -8.07 -5.86
N LYS A 31 -3.31 -8.35 -6.40
CA LYS A 31 -4.43 -7.40 -6.42
C LYS A 31 -5.07 -7.26 -5.04
N GLU A 32 -5.26 -8.35 -4.30
CA GLU A 32 -5.75 -8.30 -2.91
C GLU A 32 -4.83 -7.44 -2.03
N TRP A 33 -3.51 -7.64 -2.10
CA TRP A 33 -2.55 -6.83 -1.35
C TRP A 33 -2.60 -5.33 -1.70
N ARG A 34 -2.95 -5.00 -2.94
CA ARG A 34 -3.17 -3.60 -3.34
C ARG A 34 -4.42 -3.01 -2.67
N GLU A 35 -5.47 -3.81 -2.51
CA GLU A 35 -6.70 -3.39 -1.84
C GLU A 35 -6.49 -3.26 -0.33
N GLU A 36 -5.72 -4.18 0.27
CA GLU A 36 -5.28 -4.09 1.67
C GLU A 36 -4.37 -2.87 1.93
N GLU A 37 -3.42 -2.55 1.04
CA GLU A 37 -2.61 -1.32 1.14
C GLU A 37 -3.47 -0.04 1.06
N ASN A 38 -4.53 -0.03 0.25
CA ASN A 38 -5.45 1.12 0.22
C ASN A 38 -6.17 1.31 1.57
N ALA A 39 -6.45 0.23 2.30
CA ALA A 39 -7.04 0.32 3.65
C ALA A 39 -6.05 0.85 4.70
N VAL A 40 -4.75 0.61 4.55
CA VAL A 40 -3.69 1.17 5.41
C VAL A 40 -3.49 2.67 5.16
N ASN A 41 -3.67 3.11 3.91
CA ASN A 41 -3.54 4.53 3.55
C ASN A 41 -4.62 5.40 4.23
N ASP A 42 -5.82 4.86 4.48
CA ASP A 42 -6.86 5.53 5.26
C ASP A 42 -6.47 5.73 6.73
N ILE A 43 -5.68 4.83 7.30
CA ILE A 43 -5.17 4.95 8.67
C ILE A 43 -4.08 6.02 8.74
N ALA A 44 -3.18 6.07 7.75
CA ALA A 44 -2.15 7.09 7.66
C ALA A 44 -2.76 8.50 7.56
N VAL A 45 -3.76 8.68 6.70
CA VAL A 45 -4.48 9.96 6.55
C VAL A 45 -5.22 10.34 7.84
N LYS A 46 -5.83 9.37 8.55
CA LYS A 46 -6.47 9.63 9.85
C LYS A 46 -5.47 10.02 10.94
N LEU A 47 -4.29 9.39 10.97
CA LEU A 47 -3.22 9.72 11.92
C LEU A 47 -2.60 11.08 11.60
N GLU A 48 -2.43 11.42 10.32
CA GLU A 48 -1.91 12.71 9.87
C GLU A 48 -2.89 13.85 10.20
N ASN A 49 -4.19 13.62 9.99
CA ASN A 49 -5.24 14.56 10.42
C ASN A 49 -5.28 14.74 11.93
N TRP A 50 -5.19 13.64 12.69
CA TRP A 50 -5.15 13.71 14.16
C TRP A 50 -3.88 14.41 14.65
N TRP A 51 -2.73 14.18 14.00
CA TRP A 51 -1.48 14.86 14.33
C TRP A 51 -1.58 16.38 14.12
N MET A 52 -2.23 16.85 13.05
CA MET A 52 -2.46 18.29 12.82
C MET A 52 -3.31 18.95 13.93
N GLU A 53 -4.17 18.20 14.61
CA GLU A 53 -4.96 18.71 15.75
C GLU A 53 -4.14 18.80 17.04
N VAL A 54 -3.17 17.90 17.22
CA VAL A 54 -2.42 17.73 18.48
C VAL A 54 -1.08 18.48 18.46
N GLU A 55 -0.47 18.65 17.28
CA GLU A 55 0.80 19.37 17.08
C GLU A 55 0.81 20.77 17.73
N PRO A 56 -0.21 21.64 17.55
CA PRO A 56 -0.18 22.98 18.15
C PRO A 56 -0.06 22.96 19.67
N ILE A 57 -0.69 21.97 20.32
CA ILE A 57 -0.65 21.79 21.78
C ILE A 57 0.76 21.39 22.22
N PHE A 58 1.42 20.52 21.45
CA PHE A 58 2.79 20.08 21.75
C PHE A 58 3.80 21.22 21.55
N ALA A 59 3.59 22.06 20.53
CA ALA A 59 4.40 23.25 20.29
C ALA A 59 4.23 24.31 21.40
N GLU A 60 2.99 24.54 21.87
CA GLU A 60 2.74 25.43 23.02
C GLU A 60 3.42 24.96 24.31
N LEU A 61 3.55 23.64 24.49
CA LEU A 61 4.24 23.03 25.62
C LEU A 61 5.77 22.97 25.45
N GLY A 62 6.31 23.38 24.29
CA GLY A 62 7.74 23.36 23.99
C GLY A 62 8.34 21.96 23.86
N LEU A 63 7.51 20.97 23.54
CA LEU A 63 7.90 19.56 23.41
C LEU A 63 8.36 19.21 21.99
N ILE A 64 8.16 20.13 21.04
CA ILE A 64 8.64 20.13 19.66
C ILE A 64 8.97 21.56 19.22
#